data_AF-A0A710NGU3-F1
#
_entry.id   AF-A0A710NGU3-F1
#
_cell.length_a   1.000
_cell.length_b   1.000
_cell.length_c   1.000
_cell.angle_alpha   90.00
_cell.angle_beta   90.00
_cell.angle_gamma   90.00
#
_symmetry.space_group_name_H-M   'P 1'
#
loop_
_entity.id
_entity.type
_entity.pdbx_description
1 polymer ?
#
loop_
_entity_poly.entity_id
_entity_poly.type
_entity_poly.pdbx_seq_one_letter_code
_entity_poly.pdbx_strand_id
1 'polypeptide(L)'
;MDTWIYLSQGFAVAMTPENLVIALIGCFVGTIVGLLPGLGPINGVAILLPLAFALHLPAESALILLATVYIGCEYGGRISSILLNVPGDAAAIMTALDGYPMAQQGKGGVALSISAVSSFFGSLIAIGGIILFAPLLAQWSLAFGPAEYFALMVFAIACLGSMMAQNPLKSFLAALIGLGLATVGVDANTGVYRFTFDSVHLSDGVQFIVVVIGLFSVSEILLMLEHTSSGQTMVRKTGRMLFNLKEGAQCIGTTLRSSVIGFFVGVLPGAGATIASAITYMTEKKLSGNSDSFGKGDIRGVAAPEAANNASACGSFIPMLTLGVPGSGTTAVMMGALTLYNITPGPAMFTEQPDIVWGL
;
A
#
# COMPACT_ATOMS: atom_id res chain seq x y z
N MET A 1 -27.48 -9.45 -7.57
CA MET A 1 -28.30 -8.24 -7.29
C MET A 1 -27.80 -7.55 -6.03
N ASP A 2 -27.22 -8.28 -5.08
CA ASP A 2 -26.75 -7.74 -3.80
C ASP A 2 -25.52 -6.82 -3.92
N THR A 3 -24.58 -7.12 -4.83
CA THR A 3 -23.38 -6.27 -5.06
C THR A 3 -23.72 -4.81 -5.39
N TRP A 4 -24.74 -4.56 -6.21
CA TRP A 4 -25.14 -3.19 -6.55
C TRP A 4 -25.78 -2.46 -5.36
N ILE A 5 -26.50 -3.19 -4.51
CA ILE A 5 -27.11 -2.65 -3.30
C ILE A 5 -26.02 -2.31 -2.29
N TYR A 6 -25.08 -3.23 -2.03
CA TYR A 6 -23.95 -2.99 -1.15
C TYR A 6 -23.05 -1.85 -1.65
N LEU A 7 -22.81 -1.77 -2.96
CA LEU A 7 -22.07 -0.65 -3.55
C LEU A 7 -22.82 0.69 -3.34
N SER A 8 -24.15 0.71 -3.49
CA SER A 8 -24.94 1.91 -3.25
C SER A 8 -24.91 2.35 -1.77
N GLN A 9 -24.92 1.39 -0.84
CA GLN A 9 -24.75 1.63 0.59
C GLN A 9 -23.35 2.16 0.90
N GLY A 10 -22.32 1.55 0.30
CA GLY A 10 -20.94 2.02 0.38
C GLY A 10 -20.78 3.46 -0.06
N PHE A 11 -21.36 3.84 -1.21
CA PHE A 11 -21.38 5.24 -1.64
C PHE A 11 -22.10 6.16 -0.64
N ALA A 12 -23.18 5.70 0.02
CA ALA A 12 -23.85 6.50 1.04
C ALA A 12 -22.95 6.77 2.26
N VAL A 13 -22.11 5.80 2.65
CA VAL A 13 -21.11 5.96 3.72
C VAL A 13 -19.96 6.86 3.26
N ALA A 14 -19.38 6.60 2.09
CA ALA A 14 -18.21 7.31 1.58
C ALA A 14 -18.51 8.79 1.26
N MET A 15 -19.72 9.09 0.78
CA MET A 15 -20.13 10.45 0.42
C MET A 15 -20.63 11.29 1.60
N THR A 16 -20.57 10.79 2.84
CA THR A 16 -20.86 11.64 3.99
C THR A 16 -19.83 12.79 4.03
N PRO A 17 -20.26 14.02 4.39
CA PRO A 17 -19.33 15.17 4.43
C PRO A 17 -18.11 14.93 5.33
N GLU A 18 -18.30 14.20 6.42
CA GLU A 18 -17.24 13.81 7.34
C GLU A 18 -16.20 12.90 6.65
N ASN A 19 -16.64 11.81 6.02
CA ASN A 19 -15.72 10.89 5.33
C ASN A 19 -15.02 11.55 4.14
N LEU A 20 -15.67 12.48 3.43
CA LEU A 20 -15.01 13.25 2.36
C LEU A 20 -13.91 14.16 2.90
N VAL A 21 -14.13 14.82 4.04
CA VAL A 21 -13.10 15.65 4.70
C VAL A 21 -11.96 14.78 5.22
N ILE A 22 -12.27 13.64 5.85
CA ILE A 22 -11.28 12.68 6.32
C ILE A 22 -10.44 12.14 5.16
N ALA A 23 -11.08 11.74 4.06
CA ALA A 23 -10.40 11.28 2.85
C ALA A 23 -9.50 12.37 2.26
N LEU A 24 -9.95 13.63 2.22
CA LEU A 24 -9.16 14.75 1.75
C LEU A 24 -7.93 14.99 2.64
N ILE A 25 -8.11 14.99 3.96
CA ILE A 25 -7.01 15.12 4.93
C ILE A 25 -6.04 13.96 4.79
N GLY A 26 -6.54 12.73 4.70
CA GLY A 26 -5.73 11.52 4.54
C GLY A 26 -4.91 11.55 3.26
N CYS A 27 -5.52 11.88 2.12
CA CYS A 27 -4.80 12.07 0.85
C CYS A 27 -3.73 13.16 0.94
N PHE A 28 -4.04 14.29 1.59
CA PHE A 28 -3.11 15.41 1.75
C PHE A 28 -1.92 15.03 2.64
N VAL A 29 -2.19 14.49 3.83
CA VAL A 29 -1.16 14.04 4.77
C VAL A 29 -0.35 12.89 4.17
N GLY A 30 -1.01 11.92 3.54
CA GLY A 30 -0.34 10.83 2.82
C GLY A 30 0.60 11.34 1.75
N THR A 31 0.18 12.31 0.94
CA THR A 31 1.05 12.94 -0.07
C THR A 31 2.25 13.63 0.59
N ILE A 32 2.04 14.30 1.73
CA ILE A 32 3.11 14.91 2.52
C ILE A 32 4.09 13.87 3.05
N VAL A 33 3.59 12.78 3.63
CA VAL A 33 4.44 11.72 4.15
C VAL A 33 5.22 11.06 3.01
N GLY A 34 4.58 10.82 1.87
CA GLY A 34 5.23 10.21 0.70
C GLY A 34 6.33 11.07 0.10
N LEU A 35 6.21 12.41 0.13
CA LEU A 35 7.28 13.27 -0.39
C LEU A 35 8.53 13.26 0.50
N LEU A 36 8.40 12.87 1.77
CA LEU A 36 9.51 12.79 2.70
C LEU A 36 10.30 11.50 2.43
N PRO A 37 11.58 11.60 2.05
CA PRO A 37 12.39 10.43 1.76
C PRO A 37 12.51 9.51 2.97
N GLY A 38 12.40 8.20 2.73
CA GLY A 38 12.58 7.16 3.76
C GLY A 38 11.34 6.79 4.56
N LEU A 39 10.29 7.64 4.61
CA LEU A 39 9.08 7.32 5.38
C LEU A 39 8.27 6.20 4.71
N GLY A 40 7.91 6.36 3.44
CA GLY A 40 7.10 5.37 2.73
C GLY A 40 5.70 5.12 3.34
N PRO A 41 4.88 4.29 2.66
CA PRO A 41 3.47 4.13 3.00
C PRO A 41 3.21 3.38 4.31
N ILE A 42 4.07 2.41 4.65
CA ILE A 42 3.93 1.60 5.88
C ILE A 42 4.06 2.51 7.11
N ASN A 43 5.10 3.35 7.15
CA ASN A 43 5.30 4.27 8.28
C ASN A 43 4.21 5.35 8.31
N GLY A 44 3.76 5.85 7.15
CA GLY A 44 2.67 6.82 7.10
C GLY A 44 1.37 6.34 7.73
N VAL A 45 0.95 5.12 7.38
CA VAL A 45 -0.22 4.48 8.00
C VAL A 45 0.03 4.19 9.49
N ALA A 46 1.21 3.68 9.83
CA ALA A 46 1.58 3.38 11.21
C ALA A 46 1.56 4.60 12.14
N ILE A 47 2.03 5.76 11.67
CA ILE A 47 2.08 7.00 12.44
C ILE A 47 0.68 7.60 12.63
N LEU A 48 -0.19 7.48 11.63
CA LEU A 48 -1.55 8.02 11.71
C LEU A 48 -2.55 7.11 12.41
N LEU A 49 -2.24 5.82 12.55
CA LEU A 49 -3.10 4.86 13.24
C LEU A 49 -3.39 5.30 14.70
N PRO A 50 -2.40 5.60 15.56
CA PRO A 50 -2.67 6.11 16.91
C PRO A 50 -3.51 7.39 16.92
N LEU A 51 -3.32 8.28 15.94
CA LEU A 51 -4.08 9.52 15.83
C LEU A 51 -5.56 9.25 15.52
N ALA A 52 -5.84 8.31 14.59
CA ALA A 52 -7.21 7.91 14.28
C ALA A 52 -7.95 7.38 15.51
N PHE A 53 -7.26 6.57 16.32
CA PHE A 53 -7.79 6.06 17.59
C PHE A 53 -7.97 7.17 18.63
N ALA A 54 -7.01 8.08 18.77
CA ALA A 54 -7.09 9.20 19.71
C ALA A 54 -8.24 10.16 19.38
N LEU A 55 -8.54 10.34 18.08
CA LEU A 55 -9.68 11.12 17.59
C LEU A 55 -11.02 10.38 17.70
N HIS A 56 -11.03 9.14 18.20
CA HIS A 56 -12.22 8.30 18.34
C HIS A 56 -13.01 8.15 17.03
N LEU A 57 -12.29 8.08 15.91
CA LEU A 57 -12.93 7.86 14.61
C LEU A 57 -13.61 6.47 14.58
N PRO A 58 -14.81 6.35 14.00
CA PRO A 58 -15.43 5.05 13.79
C PRO A 58 -14.61 4.25 12.76
N ALA A 59 -14.79 2.92 12.75
CA ALA A 59 -13.91 2.01 12.03
C ALA A 59 -13.87 2.27 10.52
N GLU A 60 -15.02 2.59 9.91
CA GLU A 60 -15.14 2.95 8.50
C GLU A 60 -14.35 4.22 8.18
N SER A 61 -14.50 5.28 8.98
CA SER A 61 -13.79 6.55 8.78
C SER A 61 -12.29 6.40 9.00
N ALA A 62 -11.88 5.60 9.99
CA ALA A 62 -10.48 5.31 10.25
C ALA A 62 -9.85 4.54 9.08
N LEU A 63 -10.53 3.55 8.51
CA LEU A 63 -10.02 2.86 7.34
C LEU A 63 -9.96 3.75 6.10
N ILE A 64 -10.96 4.61 5.87
CA ILE A 64 -10.92 5.61 4.81
C ILE A 64 -9.70 6.53 4.97
N LEU A 65 -9.42 7.01 6.19
CA LEU A 65 -8.21 7.78 6.49
C LEU A 65 -6.94 6.99 6.15
N LEU A 66 -6.81 5.77 6.64
CA LEU A 66 -5.60 4.96 6.44
C LEU A 66 -5.40 4.57 4.96
N ALA A 67 -6.47 4.26 4.23
CA ALA A 67 -6.40 3.95 2.81
C ALA A 67 -6.02 5.17 1.97
N THR A 68 -6.59 6.33 2.27
CA THR A 68 -6.24 7.58 1.57
C THR A 68 -4.83 8.04 1.90
N VAL A 69 -4.33 7.79 3.10
CA VAL A 69 -2.91 7.98 3.47
C VAL A 69 -2.02 7.01 2.70
N TYR A 70 -2.41 5.74 2.60
CA TYR A 70 -1.66 4.74 1.86
C TYR A 70 -1.51 5.15 0.38
N ILE A 71 -2.62 5.36 -0.31
CA ILE A 71 -2.61 5.73 -1.74
C ILE A 71 -1.96 7.11 -1.93
N GLY A 72 -2.22 8.06 -1.03
CA GLY A 72 -1.60 9.38 -1.04
C GLY A 72 -0.07 9.30 -0.89
N CYS A 73 0.44 8.38 -0.07
CA CYS A 73 1.87 8.18 0.11
C CYS A 73 2.54 7.57 -1.12
N GLU A 74 1.92 6.54 -1.72
CA GLU A 74 2.36 5.96 -3.01
C GLU A 74 2.41 7.04 -4.11
N TYR A 75 1.48 7.99 -4.08
CA TYR A 75 1.47 9.14 -4.97
C TYR A 75 2.49 10.23 -4.56
N GLY A 76 2.76 10.45 -3.28
CA GLY A 76 3.72 11.44 -2.81
C GLY A 76 5.16 11.05 -3.15
N GLY A 77 5.48 9.76 -3.03
CA GLY A 77 6.83 9.21 -3.25
C GLY A 77 7.40 9.48 -4.64
N ARG A 78 6.54 9.59 -5.66
CA ARG A 78 6.99 9.92 -7.03
C ARG A 78 7.60 11.32 -7.13
N ILE A 79 7.21 12.28 -6.28
CA ILE A 79 7.69 13.67 -6.35
C ILE A 79 9.17 13.73 -5.98
N SER A 80 9.54 13.15 -4.83
CA SER A 80 10.92 13.05 -4.36
C SER A 80 11.76 12.16 -5.28
N SER A 81 11.22 11.03 -5.75
CA SER A 81 11.89 10.17 -6.74
C SER A 81 12.23 10.89 -8.04
N ILE A 82 11.27 11.60 -8.64
CA ILE A 82 11.44 12.25 -9.95
C ILE A 82 12.33 13.49 -9.85
N LEU A 83 12.17 14.32 -8.81
CA LEU A 83 12.87 15.61 -8.74
C LEU A 83 14.21 15.55 -8.01
N LEU A 84 14.37 14.61 -7.06
CA LEU A 84 15.53 14.53 -6.17
C LEU A 84 16.33 13.23 -6.34
N ASN A 85 15.81 12.22 -7.04
CA ASN A 85 16.39 10.88 -7.09
C ASN A 85 16.54 10.22 -5.71
N VAL A 86 15.70 10.61 -4.76
CA VAL A 86 15.66 10.02 -3.41
C VAL A 86 14.31 9.37 -3.22
N PRO A 87 14.16 8.10 -3.61
CA PRO A 87 12.89 7.41 -3.52
C PRO A 87 12.47 7.21 -2.05
N GLY A 88 11.20 7.48 -1.77
CA GLY A 88 10.59 7.31 -0.45
C GLY A 88 10.30 5.84 -0.08
N ASP A 89 10.13 4.98 -1.09
CA ASP A 89 9.95 3.54 -0.94
C ASP A 89 10.63 2.78 -2.08
N ALA A 90 10.62 1.44 -1.99
CA ALA A 90 11.26 0.57 -2.97
C ALA A 90 10.54 0.55 -4.35
N ALA A 91 9.24 0.80 -4.40
CA ALA A 91 8.48 0.81 -5.65
C ALA A 91 8.80 2.05 -6.50
N ALA A 92 8.99 3.20 -5.85
CA ALA A 92 9.30 4.47 -6.47
C ALA A 92 10.74 4.52 -7.07
N ILE A 93 11.61 3.56 -6.73
CA ILE A 93 12.92 3.37 -7.37
C ILE A 93 12.76 3.18 -8.87
N MET A 94 11.80 2.34 -9.29
CA MET A 94 11.59 2.04 -10.71
C MET A 94 11.13 3.28 -11.47
N THR A 95 10.30 4.13 -10.86
CA THR A 95 9.90 5.43 -11.41
C THR A 95 11.09 6.38 -11.54
N ALA A 96 12.00 6.40 -10.56
CA ALA A 96 13.17 7.27 -10.57
C ALA A 96 14.13 6.98 -11.74
N LEU A 97 14.22 5.71 -12.20
CA LEU A 97 15.11 5.29 -13.28
C LEU A 97 14.94 6.13 -14.55
N ASP A 98 13.72 6.47 -14.94
CA ASP A 98 13.43 7.36 -16.08
C ASP A 98 12.94 8.74 -15.64
N GLY A 99 12.25 8.84 -14.51
CA GLY A 99 11.70 10.09 -14.01
C GLY A 99 12.78 11.12 -13.69
N TYR A 100 13.86 10.72 -13.03
CA TYR A 100 14.94 11.62 -12.68
C TYR A 100 15.74 12.10 -13.90
N PRO A 101 16.15 11.24 -14.87
CA PRO A 101 16.70 11.69 -16.14
C PRO A 101 15.77 12.65 -16.91
N MET A 102 14.44 12.43 -16.91
CA MET A 102 13.49 13.39 -17.48
C MET A 102 13.55 14.74 -16.76
N ALA A 103 13.63 14.75 -15.44
CA ALA A 103 13.76 15.98 -14.66
C ALA A 103 15.06 16.73 -14.99
N GLN A 104 16.20 16.03 -15.07
CA GLN A 104 17.49 16.60 -15.47
C GLN A 104 17.47 17.23 -16.88
N GLN A 105 16.66 16.68 -17.80
CA GLN A 105 16.44 17.22 -19.14
C GLN A 105 15.47 18.41 -19.18
N GLY A 106 15.03 18.92 -18.03
CA GLY A 106 14.04 20.00 -17.94
C GLY A 106 12.60 19.53 -18.20
N LYS A 107 12.34 18.22 -18.26
CA LYS A 107 11.02 17.61 -18.48
C LYS A 107 10.38 17.10 -17.18
N GLY A 108 10.82 17.60 -16.01
CA GLY A 108 10.31 17.16 -14.71
C GLY A 108 8.79 17.32 -14.55
N GLY A 109 8.22 18.42 -15.05
CA GLY A 109 6.76 18.62 -15.04
C GLY A 109 6.02 17.59 -15.91
N VAL A 110 6.59 17.24 -17.06
CA VAL A 110 6.06 16.16 -17.92
C VAL A 110 6.09 14.81 -17.20
N ALA A 111 7.20 14.48 -16.53
CA ALA A 111 7.32 13.25 -15.73
C ALA A 111 6.30 13.21 -14.58
N LEU A 112 6.14 14.30 -13.83
CA LEU A 112 5.17 14.38 -12.74
C LEU A 112 3.72 14.30 -13.25
N SER A 113 3.40 14.95 -14.36
CA SER A 113 2.04 14.93 -14.89
C SER A 113 1.66 13.57 -15.49
N ILE A 114 2.56 12.90 -16.21
CA ILE A 114 2.26 11.57 -16.75
C ILE A 114 2.17 10.51 -15.66
N SER A 115 3.03 10.60 -14.65
CA SER A 115 2.97 9.74 -13.47
C SER A 115 1.63 9.94 -12.75
N ALA A 116 1.13 11.18 -12.63
CA ALA A 116 -0.12 11.46 -11.92
C ALA A 116 -1.31 10.80 -12.61
N VAL A 117 -1.39 10.95 -13.93
CA VAL A 117 -2.44 10.36 -14.76
C VAL A 117 -2.33 8.83 -14.77
N SER A 118 -1.12 8.29 -14.87
CA SER A 118 -0.90 6.84 -14.87
C SER A 118 -1.31 6.20 -13.54
N SER A 119 -0.95 6.82 -12.41
CA SER A 119 -1.36 6.39 -11.07
C SER A 119 -2.87 6.44 -10.89
N PHE A 120 -3.51 7.54 -11.32
CA PHE A 120 -4.97 7.69 -11.27
C PHE A 120 -5.70 6.58 -12.03
N PHE A 121 -5.32 6.32 -13.29
CA PHE A 121 -5.92 5.24 -14.07
C PHE A 121 -5.55 3.85 -13.52
N GLY A 122 -4.36 3.69 -12.95
CA GLY A 122 -3.95 2.50 -12.20
C GLY A 122 -4.90 2.16 -11.06
N SER A 123 -5.11 3.10 -10.15
CA SER A 123 -6.07 2.95 -9.06
C SER A 123 -7.48 2.72 -9.56
N LEU A 124 -7.93 3.48 -10.58
CA LEU A 124 -9.30 3.35 -11.11
C LEU A 124 -9.58 1.95 -11.67
N ILE A 125 -8.65 1.40 -12.45
CA ILE A 125 -8.76 0.04 -12.99
C ILE A 125 -8.74 -0.99 -11.86
N ALA A 126 -7.86 -0.81 -10.87
CA ALA A 126 -7.78 -1.72 -9.74
C ALA A 126 -9.04 -1.68 -8.86
N ILE A 127 -9.63 -0.50 -8.62
CA ILE A 127 -10.91 -0.35 -7.90
C ILE A 127 -12.03 -1.09 -8.65
N GLY A 128 -12.10 -0.94 -9.98
CA GLY A 128 -13.01 -1.75 -10.80
C GLY A 128 -12.76 -3.26 -10.64
N GLY A 129 -11.49 -3.66 -10.56
CA GLY A 129 -11.08 -5.03 -10.24
C GLY A 129 -11.54 -5.49 -8.85
N ILE A 130 -11.41 -4.66 -7.82
CA ILE A 130 -11.88 -4.97 -6.45
C ILE A 130 -13.38 -5.24 -6.44
N ILE A 131 -14.18 -4.34 -7.04
CA ILE A 131 -15.64 -4.48 -7.09
C ILE A 131 -16.06 -5.80 -7.76
N LEU A 132 -15.32 -6.26 -8.76
CA LEU A 132 -15.62 -7.48 -9.51
C LEU A 132 -15.08 -8.76 -8.82
N PHE A 133 -13.83 -8.73 -8.36
CA PHE A 133 -13.13 -9.93 -7.91
C PHE A 133 -13.20 -10.15 -6.40
N ALA A 134 -13.36 -9.11 -5.59
CA ALA A 134 -13.41 -9.28 -4.14
C ALA A 134 -14.60 -10.13 -3.67
N PRO A 135 -15.84 -9.96 -4.19
CA PRO A 135 -16.95 -10.85 -3.83
C PRO A 135 -16.71 -12.30 -4.25
N LEU A 136 -16.06 -12.52 -5.40
CA LEU A 136 -15.73 -13.86 -5.90
C LEU A 136 -14.73 -14.57 -4.98
N LEU A 137 -13.68 -13.85 -4.57
CA LEU A 137 -12.67 -14.36 -3.63
C LEU A 137 -13.24 -14.60 -2.24
N ALA A 138 -14.14 -13.74 -1.75
CA ALA A 138 -14.83 -13.94 -0.48
C ALA A 138 -15.69 -15.21 -0.48
N GLN A 139 -16.38 -15.52 -1.58
CA GLN A 139 -17.15 -16.77 -1.68
C GLN A 139 -16.24 -18.01 -1.69
N TRP A 140 -15.08 -17.92 -2.35
CA TRP A 140 -14.11 -19.02 -2.37
C TRP A 140 -13.48 -19.25 -1.00
N SER A 141 -13.21 -18.20 -0.24
CA SER A 141 -12.59 -18.33 1.07
C SER A 141 -13.52 -18.94 2.13
N LEU A 142 -14.84 -18.85 1.96
CA LEU A 142 -15.80 -19.59 2.79
C LEU A 142 -15.66 -21.12 2.66
N ALA A 143 -15.07 -21.62 1.57
CA ALA A 143 -14.81 -23.04 1.38
C ALA A 143 -13.51 -23.52 2.05
N PHE A 144 -12.70 -22.62 2.61
CA PHE A 144 -11.42 -22.97 3.22
C PHE A 144 -11.63 -23.54 4.62
N GLY A 145 -11.05 -24.71 4.88
CA GLY A 145 -10.97 -25.28 6.21
C GLY A 145 -9.71 -24.81 6.95
N PRO A 146 -9.50 -25.30 8.19
CA PRO A 146 -8.33 -24.95 8.98
C PRO A 146 -6.99 -25.25 8.31
N ALA A 147 -6.92 -26.33 7.52
CA ALA A 147 -5.68 -26.73 6.81
C ALA A 147 -5.34 -25.75 5.68
N GLU A 148 -6.34 -25.34 4.90
CA GLU A 148 -6.19 -24.37 3.82
C GLU A 148 -5.82 -23.00 4.36
N TYR A 149 -6.47 -22.56 5.45
CA TYR A 149 -6.10 -21.33 6.14
C TYR A 149 -4.69 -21.37 6.71
N PHE A 150 -4.27 -22.49 7.30
CA PHE A 150 -2.89 -22.65 7.78
C PHE A 150 -1.89 -22.55 6.61
N ALA A 151 -2.13 -23.26 5.51
CA ALA A 151 -1.28 -23.20 4.33
C ALA A 151 -1.21 -21.78 3.73
N LEU A 152 -2.34 -21.08 3.70
CA LEU A 152 -2.42 -19.70 3.22
C LEU A 152 -1.60 -18.74 4.11
N MET A 153 -1.68 -18.88 5.43
CA MET A 153 -0.89 -18.06 6.37
C MET A 153 0.60 -18.34 6.24
N VAL A 154 1.00 -19.61 6.11
CA VAL A 154 2.39 -19.99 5.83
C VAL A 154 2.86 -19.40 4.50
N PHE A 155 2.03 -19.49 3.45
CA PHE A 155 2.32 -18.89 2.15
C PHE A 155 2.49 -17.37 2.25
N ALA A 156 1.60 -16.68 2.96
CA ALA A 156 1.68 -15.24 3.15
C ALA A 156 2.96 -14.81 3.87
N ILE A 157 3.34 -15.49 4.96
CA ILE A 157 4.59 -15.24 5.69
C ILE A 157 5.79 -15.53 4.79
N ALA A 158 5.76 -16.61 4.00
CA ALA A 158 6.82 -16.96 3.07
C ALA A 158 6.98 -15.91 1.96
N CYS A 159 5.88 -15.41 1.39
CA CYS A 159 5.91 -14.35 0.39
C CYS A 159 6.43 -13.04 0.98
N LEU A 160 5.88 -12.58 2.10
CA LEU A 160 6.38 -11.38 2.80
C LEU A 160 7.87 -11.49 3.15
N GLY A 161 8.30 -12.67 3.63
CA GLY A 161 9.68 -12.92 4.02
C GLY A 161 10.67 -12.95 2.84
N SER A 162 10.24 -13.47 1.69
CA SER A 162 11.11 -13.68 0.53
C SER A 162 11.14 -12.51 -0.46
N MET A 163 10.04 -11.77 -0.58
CA MET A 163 9.83 -10.80 -1.65
C MET A 163 10.11 -9.34 -1.24
N MET A 164 9.95 -9.02 0.05
CA MET A 164 10.03 -7.64 0.54
C MET A 164 11.44 -7.17 0.90
N ALA A 165 12.41 -8.08 1.09
CA ALA A 165 13.71 -7.72 1.65
C ALA A 165 14.90 -8.07 0.77
N GLN A 166 15.89 -7.17 0.81
CA GLN A 166 17.22 -7.42 0.29
C GLN A 166 17.88 -8.66 0.92
N ASN A 167 17.48 -9.02 2.15
CA ASN A 167 17.93 -10.21 2.85
C ASN A 167 16.73 -11.03 3.39
N PRO A 168 16.30 -12.08 2.67
CA PRO A 168 15.16 -12.92 3.06
C PRO A 168 15.29 -13.54 4.46
N LEU A 169 16.50 -13.87 4.90
CA LEU A 169 16.73 -14.47 6.21
C LEU A 169 16.37 -13.50 7.35
N LYS A 170 16.73 -12.23 7.22
CA LYS A 170 16.39 -11.20 8.22
C LYS A 170 14.88 -10.99 8.32
N SER A 171 14.18 -10.99 7.19
CA SER A 171 12.72 -10.88 7.18
C SER A 171 12.04 -12.08 7.79
N PHE A 172 12.52 -13.29 7.51
CA PHE A 172 11.96 -14.49 8.12
C PHE A 172 12.17 -14.51 9.64
N LEU A 173 13.35 -14.10 10.12
CA LEU A 173 13.61 -13.94 11.55
C LEU A 173 12.70 -12.88 12.18
N ALA A 174 12.50 -11.74 11.52
CA ALA A 174 11.58 -10.71 12.00
C ALA A 174 10.13 -11.22 12.06
N ALA A 175 9.68 -12.00 11.07
CA ALA A 175 8.36 -12.62 11.07
C ALA A 175 8.20 -13.62 12.22
N LEU A 176 9.22 -14.44 12.50
CA LEU A 176 9.21 -15.36 13.65
C LEU A 176 9.19 -14.63 14.99
N ILE A 177 9.92 -13.51 15.12
CA ILE A 177 9.87 -12.67 16.31
C ILE A 177 8.46 -12.09 16.49
N GLY A 178 7.87 -11.55 15.42
CA GLY A 178 6.51 -11.02 15.44
C GLY A 178 5.47 -12.07 15.81
N LEU A 179 5.59 -13.28 15.24
CA LEU A 179 4.73 -14.42 15.59
C LEU A 179 4.90 -14.81 17.06
N GLY A 180 6.13 -14.83 17.57
CA GLY A 180 6.42 -15.07 18.98
C GLY A 180 5.74 -14.04 19.89
N LEU A 181 5.87 -12.74 19.58
CA LEU A 181 5.19 -11.66 20.33
C LEU A 181 3.66 -11.81 20.29
N ALA A 182 3.09 -12.21 19.15
CA ALA A 182 1.65 -12.42 19.00
C ALA A 182 1.11 -13.61 19.81
N THR A 183 1.96 -14.55 20.24
CA THR A 183 1.56 -15.66 21.12
C THR A 183 1.54 -15.32 22.61
N VAL A 184 2.00 -14.13 23.00
CA VAL A 184 2.00 -13.68 24.40
C VAL A 184 0.59 -13.20 24.78
N GLY A 185 0.06 -13.70 25.90
CA GLY A 185 -1.24 -13.29 26.45
C GLY A 185 -2.27 -14.43 26.49
N VAL A 186 -3.53 -14.06 26.68
CA VAL A 186 -4.65 -15.00 26.65
C VAL A 186 -4.96 -15.42 25.20
N ASP A 187 -4.95 -16.72 24.93
CA ASP A 187 -5.37 -17.24 23.63
C ASP A 187 -6.90 -17.09 23.48
N ALA A 188 -7.34 -16.34 22.46
CA ALA A 188 -8.75 -16.02 22.26
C ALA A 188 -9.65 -17.24 21.99
N ASN A 189 -9.09 -18.35 21.51
CA ASN A 189 -9.86 -19.57 21.19
C ASN A 189 -10.01 -20.50 22.40
N THR A 190 -8.95 -20.64 23.20
CA THR A 190 -8.87 -21.64 24.28
C THR A 190 -8.95 -21.02 25.67
N GLY A 191 -8.77 -19.70 25.79
CA GLY A 191 -8.70 -18.97 27.06
C GLY A 191 -7.42 -19.24 27.87
N VAL A 192 -6.46 -19.97 27.30
CA VAL A 192 -5.21 -20.34 27.98
C VAL A 192 -4.21 -19.18 27.90
N TYR A 193 -3.64 -18.81 29.05
CA TYR A 193 -2.55 -17.85 29.12
C TYR A 193 -1.24 -18.46 28.62
N ARG A 194 -0.59 -17.78 27.67
CA ARG A 194 0.68 -18.20 27.06
C ARG A 194 1.73 -17.12 27.30
N PHE A 195 2.90 -17.55 27.78
CA PHE A 195 4.07 -16.67 27.98
C PHE A 195 3.79 -15.40 28.83
N THR A 196 2.85 -15.47 29.78
CA THR A 196 2.50 -14.33 30.65
C THR A 196 3.39 -14.22 31.88
N PHE A 197 4.13 -15.29 32.23
CA PHE A 197 5.06 -15.33 33.38
C PHE A 197 4.44 -14.82 34.69
N ASP A 198 3.18 -15.16 34.94
CA ASP A 198 2.37 -14.70 36.10
C ASP A 198 2.23 -13.17 36.25
N SER A 199 2.58 -12.41 35.20
CA SER A 199 2.40 -10.96 35.16
C SER A 199 1.03 -10.60 34.59
N VAL A 200 0.24 -9.87 35.37
CA VAL A 200 -1.07 -9.35 34.93
C VAL A 200 -0.92 -8.43 33.72
N HIS A 201 0.17 -7.66 33.64
CA HIS A 201 0.43 -6.77 32.50
C HIS A 201 0.67 -7.50 31.17
N LEU A 202 1.01 -8.79 31.20
CA LEU A 202 1.17 -9.62 30.01
C LEU A 202 -0.09 -10.43 29.69
N SER A 203 -1.14 -10.35 30.52
CA SER A 203 -2.37 -11.13 30.34
C SER A 203 -3.11 -10.75 29.06
N ASP A 204 -3.11 -9.46 28.72
CA ASP A 204 -3.70 -8.93 27.48
C ASP A 204 -2.74 -9.00 26.28
N GLY A 205 -1.54 -9.57 26.46
CA GLY A 205 -0.51 -9.65 25.45
C GLY A 205 0.21 -8.31 25.17
N VAL A 206 0.98 -8.27 24.09
CA VAL A 206 1.66 -7.05 23.66
C VAL A 206 0.71 -6.23 22.79
N GLN A 207 0.33 -5.04 23.26
CA GLN A 207 -0.61 -4.17 22.54
C GLN A 207 -0.07 -3.79 21.16
N PHE A 208 -0.89 -4.01 20.12
CA PHE A 208 -0.50 -3.73 18.73
C PHE A 208 -0.09 -2.27 18.51
N ILE A 209 -0.81 -1.30 19.11
CA ILE A 209 -0.47 0.13 19.04
C ILE A 209 0.96 0.38 19.54
N VAL A 210 1.36 -0.25 20.66
CA VAL A 210 2.70 -0.08 21.25
C VAL A 210 3.77 -0.63 20.31
N VAL A 211 3.52 -1.79 19.70
CA VAL A 211 4.44 -2.39 18.70
C VAL A 211 4.60 -1.48 17.49
N VAL A 212 3.49 -0.97 16.95
CA VAL A 212 3.50 -0.09 15.77
C VAL A 212 4.24 1.23 16.06
N ILE A 213 3.97 1.87 17.20
CA ILE A 213 4.68 3.09 17.60
C ILE A 213 6.18 2.80 17.78
N GLY A 214 6.55 1.71 18.46
CA GLY A 214 7.94 1.36 18.71
C GLY A 214 8.71 1.02 17.43
N LEU A 215 8.14 0.17 16.56
CA LEU A 215 8.82 -0.32 15.36
C LEU A 215 8.83 0.69 14.21
N PHE A 216 7.75 1.46 14.01
CA PHE A 216 7.65 2.35 12.86
C PHE A 216 7.84 3.82 13.26
N SER A 217 7.19 4.32 14.32
CA SER A 217 7.29 5.75 14.64
C SER A 217 8.63 6.11 15.30
N VAL A 218 9.05 5.37 16.34
CA VAL A 218 10.30 5.64 17.07
C VAL A 218 11.52 5.33 16.20
N SER A 219 11.54 4.18 15.53
CA SER A 219 12.64 3.79 14.63
C SER A 219 12.89 4.86 13.57
N GLU A 220 11.83 5.38 12.96
CA GLU A 220 11.96 6.35 11.88
C GLU A 220 12.52 7.69 12.35
N ILE A 221 12.12 8.17 13.54
CA ILE A 221 12.70 9.36 14.15
C ILE A 221 14.21 9.18 14.37
N LEU A 222 14.63 8.00 14.85
CA LEU A 222 16.04 7.71 15.08
C LEU A 222 16.84 7.69 13.76
N LEU A 223 16.32 7.05 12.72
CA LEU A 223 16.94 7.00 11.39
C LEU A 223 17.03 8.40 10.75
N MET A 224 15.99 9.22 10.90
CA MET A 224 15.97 10.59 10.40
C MET A 224 17.04 11.44 11.08
N LEU A 225 17.23 11.28 12.40
CA LEU A 225 18.31 11.96 13.14
C LEU A 225 19.71 11.52 12.66
N GLU A 226 19.89 10.24 12.31
CA GLU A 226 21.15 9.71 11.78
C GLU A 226 21.50 10.31 10.40
N HIS A 227 20.51 10.54 9.55
CA HIS A 227 20.70 10.98 8.16
C HIS A 227 20.52 12.49 7.91
N THR A 228 20.46 13.33 8.95
CA THR A 228 20.23 14.79 8.87
C THR A 228 21.33 15.58 8.10
N SER A 229 22.37 14.93 7.55
CA SER A 229 23.59 15.59 7.06
C SER A 229 23.76 15.76 5.54
N SER A 230 22.73 15.63 4.70
CA SER A 230 22.89 15.89 3.25
C SER A 230 21.93 16.95 2.70
N GLY A 231 22.49 18.12 2.35
CA GLY A 231 21.80 19.11 1.54
C GLY A 231 21.63 18.58 0.12
N GLN A 232 20.39 18.27 -0.26
CA GLN A 232 20.06 17.75 -1.59
C GLN A 232 19.83 18.91 -2.57
N THR A 233 20.44 18.84 -3.75
CA THR A 233 20.26 19.83 -4.81
C THR A 233 19.02 19.50 -5.64
N MET A 234 17.92 20.18 -5.37
CA MET A 234 16.69 20.05 -6.15
C MET A 234 16.89 20.55 -7.58
N VAL A 235 16.45 19.76 -8.57
CA VAL A 235 16.43 20.19 -9.97
C VAL A 235 15.42 21.35 -10.12
N ARG A 236 15.93 22.59 -10.14
CA ARG A 236 15.11 23.81 -10.18
C ARG A 236 14.48 24.14 -11.54
N LYS A 237 14.93 23.51 -12.63
CA LYS A 237 14.41 23.78 -13.98
C LYS A 237 13.36 22.75 -14.37
N THR A 238 12.11 22.98 -13.98
CA THR A 238 10.95 22.37 -14.63
C THR A 238 10.58 23.22 -15.84
N GLY A 239 10.72 22.67 -17.04
CA GLY A 239 10.28 23.30 -18.29
C GLY A 239 8.75 23.28 -18.38
N ARG A 240 8.18 22.47 -19.28
CA ARG A 240 6.72 22.36 -19.40
C ARG A 240 6.12 21.62 -18.20
N MET A 241 5.04 22.16 -17.63
CA MET A 241 4.34 21.56 -16.48
C MET A 241 3.53 20.31 -16.84
N LEU A 242 2.97 20.23 -18.05
CA LEU A 242 2.10 19.13 -18.47
C LEU A 242 2.68 18.37 -19.66
N PHE A 243 2.37 17.08 -19.77
CA PHE A 243 2.59 16.32 -21.00
C PHE A 243 1.67 16.82 -22.14
N ASN A 244 2.06 16.58 -23.39
CA ASN A 244 1.20 16.87 -24.55
C ASN A 244 0.36 15.65 -24.96
N LEU A 245 -0.68 15.86 -25.79
CA LEU A 245 -1.58 14.78 -26.21
C LEU A 245 -0.87 13.56 -26.84
N LYS A 246 0.25 13.75 -27.55
CA LYS A 246 1.01 12.65 -28.16
C LYS A 246 1.75 11.83 -27.10
N GLU A 247 2.38 12.50 -26.15
CA GLU A 247 3.05 11.89 -25.00
C GLU A 247 2.04 11.08 -24.15
N GLY A 248 0.86 11.66 -23.90
CA GLY A 248 -0.22 10.95 -23.21
C GLY A 248 -0.71 9.73 -23.99
N ALA A 249 -0.99 9.89 -25.28
CA ALA A 249 -1.46 8.80 -26.15
C ALA A 249 -0.46 7.64 -26.23
N GLN A 250 0.84 7.93 -26.23
CA GLN A 250 1.89 6.92 -26.23
C GLN A 250 1.88 6.07 -24.94
N CYS A 251 1.45 6.63 -23.82
CA CYS A 251 1.40 5.95 -22.54
C CYS A 251 0.09 5.17 -22.29
N ILE A 252 -1.00 5.44 -23.02
CA ILE A 252 -2.32 4.80 -22.75
C ILE A 252 -2.21 3.27 -22.70
N GLY A 253 -1.58 2.66 -23.71
CA GLY A 253 -1.41 1.20 -23.75
C GLY A 253 -0.52 0.67 -22.63
N THR A 254 0.53 1.43 -22.27
CA THR A 254 1.45 1.11 -21.16
C THR A 254 0.73 1.19 -19.82
N THR A 255 -0.01 2.27 -19.56
CA THR A 255 -0.80 2.46 -18.34
C THR A 255 -1.80 1.31 -18.20
N LEU A 256 -2.65 1.07 -19.19
CA LEU A 256 -3.68 0.03 -19.13
C LEU A 256 -3.10 -1.37 -18.82
N ARG A 257 -2.05 -1.78 -19.55
CA ARG A 257 -1.39 -3.07 -19.33
C ARG A 257 -0.75 -3.15 -17.95
N SER A 258 -0.08 -2.10 -17.53
CA SER A 258 0.63 -2.04 -16.25
C SER A 258 -0.34 -2.02 -15.07
N SER A 259 -1.51 -1.37 -15.20
CA SER A 259 -2.57 -1.41 -14.21
C SER A 259 -3.12 -2.82 -14.02
N VAL A 260 -3.33 -3.57 -15.11
CA VAL A 260 -3.81 -4.96 -15.02
C VAL A 260 -2.76 -5.86 -14.35
N ILE A 261 -1.49 -5.76 -14.76
CA ILE A 261 -0.40 -6.53 -14.14
C ILE A 261 -0.27 -6.15 -12.67
N GLY A 262 -0.26 -4.85 -12.35
CA GLY A 262 -0.14 -4.35 -10.99
C GLY A 262 -1.28 -4.81 -10.09
N PHE A 263 -2.52 -4.79 -10.59
CA PHE A 263 -3.67 -5.33 -9.88
C PHE A 263 -3.45 -6.79 -9.48
N PHE A 264 -3.14 -7.68 -10.44
CA PHE A 264 -2.95 -9.10 -10.15
C PHE A 264 -1.77 -9.38 -9.23
N VAL A 265 -0.67 -8.63 -9.37
CA VAL A 265 0.47 -8.71 -8.44
C VAL A 265 0.05 -8.25 -7.04
N GLY A 266 -0.76 -7.20 -6.93
CA GLY A 266 -1.28 -6.71 -5.65
C GLY A 266 -2.21 -7.69 -4.94
N VAL A 267 -2.98 -8.49 -5.69
CA VAL A 267 -3.81 -9.57 -5.11
C VAL A 267 -2.96 -10.67 -4.48
N LEU A 268 -1.71 -10.85 -4.92
CA LEU A 268 -0.81 -11.84 -4.35
C LEU A 268 -0.28 -11.38 -2.98
N PRO A 269 -0.48 -12.17 -1.91
CA PRO A 269 0.08 -11.89 -0.59
C PRO A 269 1.57 -11.59 -0.64
N GLY A 270 1.99 -10.48 -0.05
CA GLY A 270 3.39 -10.12 0.14
C GLY A 270 4.20 -9.75 -1.11
N ALA A 271 3.61 -9.76 -2.32
CA ALA A 271 4.31 -9.33 -3.53
C ALA A 271 4.38 -7.78 -3.62
N GLY A 272 3.24 -7.12 -3.37
CA GLY A 272 3.15 -5.68 -3.24
C GLY A 272 3.62 -4.85 -4.45
N ALA A 273 3.65 -3.54 -4.19
CA ALA A 273 3.95 -2.47 -5.13
C ALA A 273 5.34 -2.58 -5.79
N THR A 274 6.37 -2.98 -5.02
CA THR A 274 7.76 -3.06 -5.51
C THR A 274 7.92 -4.03 -6.67
N ILE A 275 7.32 -5.21 -6.56
CA ILE A 275 7.42 -6.24 -7.59
C ILE A 275 6.57 -5.87 -8.81
N ALA A 276 5.37 -5.32 -8.56
CA ALA A 276 4.52 -4.82 -9.63
C ALA A 276 5.26 -3.81 -10.50
N SER A 277 5.86 -2.78 -9.89
CA SER A 277 6.63 -1.75 -10.57
C SER A 277 7.85 -2.29 -11.32
N ALA A 278 8.57 -3.24 -10.73
CA ALA A 278 9.74 -3.84 -11.37
C ALA A 278 9.37 -4.67 -12.61
N ILE A 279 8.34 -5.53 -12.50
CA ILE A 279 7.87 -6.38 -13.58
C ILE A 279 7.34 -5.53 -14.74
N THR A 280 6.53 -4.51 -14.47
CA THR A 280 5.94 -3.69 -15.54
C THR A 280 7.00 -2.84 -16.24
N TYR A 281 7.96 -2.28 -15.51
CA TYR A 281 9.09 -1.57 -16.12
C TYR A 281 9.90 -2.47 -17.06
N MET A 282 10.27 -3.68 -16.60
CA MET A 282 11.00 -4.65 -17.44
C MET A 282 10.19 -5.12 -18.64
N THR A 283 8.88 -5.32 -18.46
CA THR A 283 7.96 -5.72 -19.52
C THR A 283 7.82 -4.64 -20.59
N GLU A 284 7.64 -3.38 -20.18
CA GLU A 284 7.60 -2.26 -21.12
C GLU A 284 8.92 -2.08 -21.86
N LYS A 285 10.05 -2.18 -21.14
CA LYS A 285 11.37 -2.10 -21.76
C LYS A 285 11.51 -3.14 -22.87
N LYS A 286 11.07 -4.39 -22.62
CA LYS A 286 11.11 -5.48 -23.60
C LYS A 286 10.12 -5.26 -24.76
N LEU A 287 8.90 -4.82 -24.48
CA LEU A 287 7.85 -4.62 -25.49
C LEU A 287 8.09 -3.39 -26.37
N SER A 288 8.80 -2.39 -25.86
CA SER A 288 9.05 -1.15 -26.57
C SER A 288 9.88 -1.31 -27.84
N GLY A 289 10.62 -2.41 -27.99
CA GLY A 289 11.58 -2.65 -29.08
C GLY A 289 12.80 -1.72 -29.07
N ASN A 290 12.77 -0.62 -28.29
CA ASN A 290 13.83 0.36 -28.13
C ASN A 290 14.24 0.41 -26.66
N SER A 291 14.98 -0.62 -26.24
CA SER A 291 15.47 -0.76 -24.85
C SER A 291 16.47 0.32 -24.43
N ASP A 292 17.00 1.10 -25.39
CA ASP A 292 18.10 2.04 -25.18
C ASP A 292 17.65 3.41 -24.65
N SER A 293 16.35 3.71 -24.74
CA SER A 293 15.75 4.93 -24.18
C SER A 293 15.39 4.80 -22.70
N PHE A 294 15.10 3.59 -22.22
CA PHE A 294 14.80 3.31 -20.81
C PHE A 294 16.04 3.53 -19.92
N GLY A 295 15.84 4.14 -18.77
CA GLY A 295 16.92 4.65 -17.90
C GLY A 295 17.55 5.96 -18.38
N LYS A 296 17.07 6.53 -19.50
CA LYS A 296 17.53 7.82 -20.05
C LYS A 296 16.39 8.84 -20.19
N GLY A 297 15.25 8.56 -19.60
CA GLY A 297 14.08 9.43 -19.58
C GLY A 297 13.00 9.08 -20.60
N ASP A 298 12.76 7.78 -20.82
CA ASP A 298 11.58 7.32 -21.57
C ASP A 298 10.31 7.50 -20.74
N ILE A 299 9.32 8.17 -21.30
CA ILE A 299 8.05 8.48 -20.63
C ILE A 299 7.28 7.22 -20.21
N ARG A 300 7.43 6.11 -20.95
CA ARG A 300 6.81 4.81 -20.62
C ARG A 300 7.46 4.19 -19.39
N GLY A 301 8.75 4.44 -19.18
CA GLY A 301 9.49 4.02 -17.99
C GLY A 301 9.03 4.72 -16.70
N VAL A 302 8.29 5.83 -16.81
CA VAL A 302 7.59 6.47 -15.69
C VAL A 302 6.16 5.99 -15.57
N ALA A 303 5.42 5.94 -16.69
CA ALA A 303 4.00 5.57 -16.69
C ALA A 303 3.74 4.12 -16.21
N ALA A 304 4.62 3.18 -16.57
CA ALA A 304 4.45 1.76 -16.26
C ALA A 304 4.58 1.41 -14.77
N PRO A 305 5.69 1.77 -14.09
CA PRO A 305 5.81 1.51 -12.67
C PRO A 305 4.73 2.25 -11.88
N GLU A 306 4.42 3.51 -12.22
CA GLU A 306 3.41 4.31 -11.49
C GLU A 306 1.99 3.74 -11.57
N ALA A 307 1.57 3.30 -12.75
CA ALA A 307 0.29 2.64 -12.95
C ALA A 307 0.22 1.30 -12.21
N ALA A 308 1.31 0.52 -12.23
CA ALA A 308 1.38 -0.78 -11.57
C ALA A 308 1.43 -0.65 -10.05
N ASN A 309 2.19 0.32 -9.55
CA ASN A 309 2.35 0.65 -8.14
C ASN A 309 0.99 0.88 -7.48
N ASN A 310 0.26 1.86 -8.01
CA ASN A 310 -1.04 2.26 -7.47
C ASN A 310 -2.13 1.19 -7.71
N ALA A 311 -2.07 0.47 -8.83
CA ALA A 311 -2.96 -0.66 -9.05
C ALA A 311 -2.70 -1.80 -8.06
N SER A 312 -1.43 -2.05 -7.71
CA SER A 312 -1.04 -3.05 -6.71
C SER A 312 -1.42 -2.62 -5.30
N ALA A 313 -1.27 -1.34 -4.95
CA ALA A 313 -1.69 -0.80 -3.67
C ALA A 313 -3.20 -1.01 -3.48
N CYS A 314 -4.01 -0.65 -4.47
CA CYS A 314 -5.45 -0.94 -4.47
C CYS A 314 -5.74 -2.45 -4.46
N GLY A 315 -5.08 -3.23 -5.31
CA GLY A 315 -5.27 -4.70 -5.38
C GLY A 315 -4.97 -5.43 -4.07
N SER A 316 -4.05 -4.89 -3.25
CA SER A 316 -3.67 -5.46 -1.95
C SER A 316 -4.78 -5.44 -0.91
N PHE A 317 -5.81 -4.62 -1.09
CA PHE A 317 -7.01 -4.65 -0.25
C PHE A 317 -7.82 -5.92 -0.43
N ILE A 318 -7.77 -6.57 -1.60
CA ILE A 318 -8.56 -7.78 -1.84
C ILE A 318 -8.21 -8.91 -0.87
N PRO A 319 -6.98 -9.43 -0.82
CA PRO A 319 -6.64 -10.50 0.12
C PRO A 319 -6.83 -10.06 1.58
N MET A 320 -6.61 -8.76 1.88
CA MET A 320 -6.81 -8.21 3.20
C MET A 320 -8.27 -8.34 3.65
N LEU A 321 -9.21 -7.88 2.83
CA LEU A 321 -10.64 -7.87 3.14
C LEU A 321 -11.27 -9.27 3.02
N THR A 322 -10.83 -10.08 2.05
CA THR A 322 -11.51 -11.35 1.69
C THR A 322 -10.91 -12.59 2.34
N LEU A 323 -9.60 -12.61 2.58
CA LEU A 323 -8.88 -13.77 3.13
C LEU A 323 -8.36 -13.51 4.55
N GLY A 324 -8.36 -12.25 5.00
CA GLY A 324 -7.71 -11.86 6.24
C GLY A 324 -6.20 -12.06 6.16
N VAL A 325 -5.61 -11.78 4.99
CA VAL A 325 -4.18 -11.92 4.73
C VAL A 325 -3.66 -10.65 4.05
N PRO A 326 -2.55 -10.07 4.51
CA PRO A 326 -2.06 -8.82 3.94
C PRO A 326 -1.48 -9.02 2.53
N GLY A 327 -1.90 -8.16 1.59
CA GLY A 327 -1.31 -8.10 0.24
C GLY A 327 0.04 -7.37 0.21
N SER A 328 0.26 -6.46 1.16
CA SER A 328 1.49 -5.66 1.34
C SER A 328 1.79 -5.42 2.82
N GLY A 329 3.00 -4.97 3.13
CA GLY A 329 3.34 -4.53 4.48
C GLY A 329 2.42 -3.45 5.04
N THR A 330 1.92 -2.54 4.18
CA THR A 330 0.98 -1.49 4.60
C THR A 330 -0.37 -2.07 5.00
N THR A 331 -0.91 -3.00 4.19
CA THR A 331 -2.15 -3.69 4.54
C THR A 331 -2.03 -4.56 5.79
N ALA A 332 -0.82 -5.03 6.15
CA ALA A 332 -0.61 -5.73 7.41
C ALA A 332 -0.82 -4.80 8.62
N VAL A 333 -0.35 -3.55 8.53
CA VAL A 333 -0.63 -2.53 9.55
C VAL A 333 -2.12 -2.22 9.61
N MET A 334 -2.78 -2.09 8.46
CA MET A 334 -4.24 -1.85 8.39
C MET A 334 -5.07 -3.03 8.93
N MET A 335 -4.64 -4.26 8.74
CA MET A 335 -5.28 -5.42 9.39
C MET A 335 -5.16 -5.35 10.91
N GLY A 336 -4.00 -4.96 11.44
CA GLY A 336 -3.87 -4.74 12.87
C GLY A 336 -4.75 -3.58 13.36
N ALA A 337 -4.97 -2.55 12.54
CA ALA A 337 -5.95 -1.49 12.83
C ALA A 337 -7.38 -2.05 12.94
N LEU A 338 -7.80 -2.91 12.02
CA LEU A 338 -9.09 -3.60 12.10
C LEU A 338 -9.23 -4.39 13.40
N THR A 339 -8.19 -5.13 13.80
CA THR A 339 -8.19 -5.87 15.07
C THR A 339 -8.37 -4.94 16.29
N LEU A 340 -7.80 -3.73 16.27
CA LEU A 340 -8.01 -2.75 17.33
C LEU A 340 -9.45 -2.23 17.41
N TYR A 341 -10.16 -2.22 16.28
CA TYR A 341 -11.60 -1.95 16.23
C TYR A 341 -12.46 -3.19 16.53
N ASN A 342 -11.85 -4.30 16.98
CA ASN A 342 -12.49 -5.60 17.19
C ASN A 342 -13.13 -6.18 15.93
N ILE A 343 -12.59 -5.85 14.76
CA ILE A 343 -13.04 -6.35 13.47
C ILE A 343 -12.02 -7.37 12.98
N THR A 344 -12.49 -8.59 12.71
CA THR A 344 -11.64 -9.64 12.14
C THR A 344 -11.73 -9.62 10.61
N PRO A 345 -10.64 -9.34 9.90
CA PRO A 345 -10.64 -9.35 8.44
C PRO A 345 -10.89 -10.76 7.89
N GLY A 346 -11.63 -10.86 6.79
CA GLY A 346 -11.99 -12.15 6.19
C GLY A 346 -13.37 -12.13 5.51
N PRO A 347 -13.83 -13.28 4.98
CA PRO A 347 -15.05 -13.31 4.17
C PRO A 347 -16.30 -12.85 4.92
N ALA A 348 -16.36 -13.08 6.24
CA ALA A 348 -17.46 -12.65 7.09
C ALA A 348 -17.64 -11.13 7.11
N MET A 349 -16.60 -10.32 6.87
CA MET A 349 -16.72 -8.86 6.85
C MET A 349 -17.67 -8.37 5.74
N PHE A 350 -17.75 -9.08 4.61
CA PHE A 350 -18.65 -8.68 3.51
C PHE A 350 -20.13 -8.79 3.90
N THR A 351 -20.45 -9.61 4.91
CA THR A 351 -21.81 -9.80 5.42
C THR A 351 -22.05 -9.09 6.75
N GLU A 352 -21.06 -9.07 7.65
CA GLU A 352 -21.18 -8.53 9.01
C GLU A 352 -20.83 -7.04 9.09
N GLN A 353 -19.95 -6.56 8.21
CA GLN A 353 -19.46 -5.18 8.19
C GLN A 353 -19.52 -4.56 6.77
N PRO A 354 -20.69 -4.59 6.10
CA PRO A 354 -20.81 -4.15 4.71
C PRO A 354 -20.49 -2.64 4.55
N ASP A 355 -20.80 -1.82 5.55
CA ASP A 355 -20.50 -0.38 5.52
C ASP A 355 -18.99 -0.10 5.45
N ILE A 356 -18.19 -0.93 6.10
CA ILE A 356 -16.73 -0.80 6.11
C ILE A 356 -16.16 -1.28 4.77
N VAL A 357 -16.58 -2.46 4.31
CA VAL A 357 -16.02 -3.09 3.11
C VAL A 357 -16.38 -2.31 1.83
N TRP A 358 -17.62 -1.84 1.73
CA TRP A 358 -18.12 -1.14 0.54
C TRP A 358 -17.97 0.37 0.64
N GLY A 359 -17.85 0.93 1.85
CA GLY A 359 -17.57 2.35 2.07
C GLY A 359 -16.10 2.73 1.85
N LEU A 360 -15.18 1.78 1.95
CA LEU A 360 -13.74 1.94 1.67
C LEU A 360 -13.44 2.04 0.17
#